data_AF-A0A1H9YQY7-F1
#
_entry.id   AF-A0A1H9YQY7-F1
#
_cell.length_a   1.000
_cell.length_b   1.000
_cell.length_c   1.000
_cell.angle_alpha   90.00
_cell.angle_beta   90.00
_cell.angle_gamma   90.00
#
_symmetry.space_group_name_H-M   'P 1'
#
loop_
_entity.id
_entity.type
_entity.pdbx_description
1 polymer ?
#
loop_
_entity_poly.entity_id
_entity_poly.type
_entity_poly.pdbx_seq_one_letter_code
_entity_poly.pdbx_strand_id
1 'polypeptide(L)'
;MNPALILEQIAADGLTLSVSESGNLYLDGKGSAVSDWPNVIRENKQALLAELRVRAGQASLEDQIKAGRKYAVLVDDASTDPVLVKVGIKGIGTFELAIPHAHYDGLALLEVIEQFSTDAQLERKAA
;
A
#
# COMPACT_ATOMS: atom_id res chain seq x y z
N MET A 1 -3.96 -2.24 19.79
CA MET A 1 -3.28 -0.93 19.68
C MET A 1 -3.21 -0.56 18.19
N ASN A 2 -3.18 0.72 17.80
CA ASN A 2 -3.16 1.08 16.37
C ASN A 2 -1.78 0.75 15.76
N PRO A 3 -1.68 -0.15 14.75
CA PRO A 3 -0.40 -0.55 14.16
C PRO A 3 0.39 0.61 13.56
N ALA A 4 -0.29 1.58 12.95
CA ALA A 4 0.36 2.75 12.37
C ALA A 4 1.08 3.58 13.44
N LEU A 5 0.43 3.80 14.59
CA LEU A 5 1.02 4.51 15.72
C LEU A 5 2.17 3.73 16.37
N ILE A 6 2.10 2.40 16.40
CA ILE A 6 3.21 1.56 16.87
C ILE A 6 4.44 1.77 15.98
N LEU A 7 4.27 1.74 14.65
CA LEU A 7 5.37 1.97 13.72
C LEU A 7 5.96 3.37 13.84
N GLU A 8 5.12 4.38 14.05
CA GLU A 8 5.58 5.77 14.29
C GLU A 8 6.40 5.89 15.58
N GLN A 9 5.97 5.23 16.66
CA GLN A 9 6.69 5.24 17.93
C GLN A 9 8.02 4.48 17.83
N ILE A 10 8.03 3.31 17.17
CA ILE A 10 9.27 2.57 16.87
C ILE A 10 10.25 3.46 16.10
N ALA A 11 9.77 4.19 15.09
CA ALA A 11 10.59 5.12 14.32
C ALA A 11 11.07 6.32 15.16
N ALA A 12 10.23 6.84 16.06
CA ALA A 12 10.59 7.91 16.98
C ALA A 12 11.70 7.51 17.96
N ASP A 13 11.76 6.22 18.33
CA ASP A 13 12.84 5.63 19.13
C ASP A 13 14.12 5.34 18.31
N GLY A 14 14.14 5.73 17.02
CA GLY A 14 15.27 5.52 16.12
C GLY A 14 15.42 4.06 15.66
N LEU A 15 14.36 3.27 15.78
CA LEU A 15 14.32 1.88 15.35
C LEU A 15 13.56 1.76 14.01
N THR A 16 13.86 0.70 13.27
CA THR A 16 13.18 0.38 12.01
C THR A 16 12.62 -1.04 12.10
N LEU A 17 11.31 -1.18 11.94
CA LEU A 17 10.66 -2.47 11.79
C LEU A 17 10.47 -2.79 10.31
N SER A 18 11.00 -3.93 9.86
CA SER A 18 10.91 -4.40 8.48
C SER A 18 10.39 -5.85 8.41
N VAL A 19 9.97 -6.26 7.22
CA VAL A 19 9.53 -7.63 6.94
C VAL A 19 10.58 -8.31 6.07
N SER A 20 11.05 -9.49 6.48
CA SER A 20 11.92 -10.32 5.66
C SER A 20 11.18 -10.90 4.45
N GLU A 21 11.91 -11.37 3.44
CA GLU A 21 11.33 -12.11 2.30
C GLU A 21 10.51 -13.33 2.74
N SER A 22 10.88 -13.95 3.87
CA SER A 22 10.16 -15.07 4.49
C SER A 22 8.96 -14.67 5.35
N GLY A 23 8.61 -13.39 5.42
CA GLY A 23 7.45 -12.89 6.17
C GLY A 23 7.66 -12.75 7.69
N ASN A 24 8.92 -12.73 8.14
CA ASN A 24 9.25 -12.49 9.55
C ASN A 24 9.51 -11.01 9.81
N LEU A 25 9.15 -10.54 11.00
CA LEU A 25 9.45 -9.17 11.43
C LEU A 25 10.90 -9.07 11.91
N TYR A 26 11.61 -8.04 11.47
CA TYR A 26 12.96 -7.71 11.90
C TYR A 26 12.99 -6.29 12.43
N LEU A 27 13.54 -6.10 13.63
CA LEU A 27 13.70 -4.80 14.26
C LEU A 27 15.18 -4.44 14.26
N ASP A 28 15.55 -3.39 13.54
CA ASP A 28 16.91 -2.86 13.46
C ASP A 28 17.01 -1.51 14.17
N GLY A 29 18.16 -1.23 14.79
CA GLY A 29 18.43 0.05 15.46
C GLY A 29 19.47 -0.07 16.58
N LYS A 30 19.83 1.06 17.19
CA LYS A 30 20.90 1.13 18.20
C LYS A 30 20.33 1.44 19.58
N GLY A 31 20.77 0.68 20.59
CA GLY A 31 20.60 1.02 22.01
C GLY A 31 19.57 0.16 22.76
N SER A 32 19.24 0.60 23.98
CA SER A 32 18.33 -0.09 24.91
C SER A 32 16.86 -0.06 24.48
N ALA A 33 16.46 0.83 23.55
CA ALA A 33 15.08 0.90 23.08
C ALA A 33 14.63 -0.42 22.43
N VAL A 34 15.54 -1.17 21.79
CA VAL A 34 15.22 -2.47 21.15
C VAL A 34 14.62 -3.47 22.14
N SER A 35 15.00 -3.44 23.43
CA SER A 35 14.48 -4.39 24.43
C SER A 35 13.06 -4.10 24.90
N ASP A 36 12.52 -2.91 24.62
CA ASP A 36 11.19 -2.51 25.11
C ASP A 36 10.07 -2.96 24.17
N TRP A 37 10.39 -3.12 22.89
CA TRP A 37 9.44 -3.47 21.82
C TRP A 37 9.08 -4.95 21.59
N PRO A 38 9.83 -5.99 22.04
CA PRO A 38 9.55 -7.39 21.67
C PRO A 38 8.17 -7.89 22.07
N ASN A 39 7.64 -7.45 23.23
CA ASN A 39 6.32 -7.86 23.69
C ASN A 39 5.22 -7.18 22.87
N VAL A 40 5.33 -5.87 22.65
CA VAL A 40 4.38 -5.10 21.83
C VAL A 40 4.33 -5.63 20.40
N ILE A 41 5.49 -5.91 19.79
CA ILE A 41 5.59 -6.48 18.44
C ILE A 41 4.95 -7.86 18.39
N ARG A 42 5.20 -8.71 19.40
CA ARG A 42 4.63 -10.07 19.44
C ARG A 42 3.11 -10.04 19.56
N GLU A 43 2.57 -9.18 20.41
CA GLU A 43 1.12 -9.03 20.62
C GLU A 43 0.40 -8.46 19.39
N ASN A 44 1.07 -7.60 18.62
CA ASN A 44 0.47 -6.94 17.45
C ASN A 44 1.01 -7.50 16.10
N LYS A 45 1.68 -8.66 16.10
CA LYS A 45 2.45 -9.17 14.95
C LYS A 45 1.66 -9.16 13.63
N GLN A 46 0.46 -9.74 13.62
CA GLN A 46 -0.34 -9.85 12.39
C GLN A 46 -0.78 -8.48 11.87
N ALA A 47 -1.18 -7.59 12.77
CA ALA A 47 -1.61 -6.24 12.41
C ALA A 47 -0.43 -5.38 11.93
N LEU A 48 0.76 -5.54 12.52
CA LEU A 48 1.99 -4.89 12.07
C LEU A 48 2.45 -5.40 10.69
N LEU A 49 2.36 -6.71 10.45
CA LEU A 49 2.66 -7.28 9.14
C LEU A 49 1.71 -6.74 8.06
N ALA A 50 0.40 -6.65 8.36
CA ALA A 50 -0.57 -6.08 7.45
C ALA A 50 -0.25 -4.60 7.14
N GLU A 51 0.01 -3.79 8.17
CA GLU A 51 0.36 -2.37 8.00
C GLU A 51 1.67 -2.17 7.23
N LEU A 52 2.70 -2.97 7.50
CA LEU A 52 3.97 -2.89 6.76
C LEU A 52 3.79 -3.26 5.29
N ARG A 53 2.94 -4.24 4.96
CA ARG A 53 2.59 -4.58 3.58
C ARG A 53 1.84 -3.45 2.90
N VAL A 54 0.85 -2.86 3.57
CA VAL A 54 0.09 -1.69 3.07
C VAL A 54 1.04 -0.54 2.72
N ARG A 55 2.01 -0.23 3.59
CA ARG A 55 3.02 0.82 3.36
C ARG A 55 3.97 0.49 2.22
N ALA A 56 4.47 -0.75 2.16
CA ALA A 56 5.35 -1.21 1.08
C ALA A 56 4.63 -1.16 -0.29
N GLY A 57 3.37 -1.55 -0.31
CA GLY A 57 2.49 -1.44 -1.46
C GLY A 57 2.35 0.00 -1.94
N GLN A 58 2.06 0.93 -1.02
CA GLN A 58 1.95 2.35 -1.36
C GLN A 58 3.25 2.93 -1.92
N ALA A 59 4.41 2.58 -1.34
CA ALA A 59 5.70 3.00 -1.88
C ALA A 59 5.93 2.49 -3.32
N SER A 60 5.59 1.22 -3.59
CA SER A 60 5.65 0.64 -4.94
C SER A 60 4.75 1.38 -5.94
N LEU A 61 3.53 1.74 -5.52
CA LEU A 61 2.60 2.52 -6.33
C LEU A 61 3.20 3.89 -6.69
N GLU A 62 3.74 4.60 -5.71
CA GLU A 62 4.37 5.90 -5.90
C GLU A 62 5.60 5.81 -6.81
N ASP A 63 6.43 4.78 -6.65
CA ASP A 63 7.62 4.57 -7.48
C ASP A 63 7.24 4.27 -8.94
N GLN A 64 6.17 3.51 -9.17
CA GLN A 64 5.63 3.28 -10.51
C GLN A 64 5.19 4.57 -11.20
N ILE A 65 4.53 5.47 -10.46
CA ILE A 65 4.13 6.78 -10.97
C ILE A 65 5.36 7.67 -11.25
N LYS A 66 6.35 7.67 -10.34
CA LYS A 66 7.63 8.40 -10.53
C LYS A 66 8.42 7.87 -11.72
N ALA A 67 8.42 6.56 -11.95
CA ALA A 67 9.05 5.90 -13.10
C ALA A 67 8.37 6.25 -14.44
N GLY A 68 7.28 7.01 -14.42
CA GLY A 68 6.66 7.58 -15.60
C GLY A 68 5.37 6.90 -16.04
N ARG A 69 4.89 5.88 -15.31
CA ARG A 69 3.57 5.30 -15.59
C ARG A 69 2.49 6.35 -15.36
N LYS A 70 1.53 6.43 -16.28
CA LYS A 70 0.38 7.34 -16.16
C LYS A 70 -0.56 6.91 -15.03
N TYR A 71 -0.78 5.59 -14.93
CA TYR A 71 -1.63 4.96 -13.92
C TYR A 71 -0.90 3.77 -13.31
N ALA A 72 -1.19 3.48 -12.04
CA ALA A 72 -0.78 2.27 -11.36
C ALA A 72 -1.94 1.78 -10.50
N VAL A 73 -2.14 0.47 -10.43
CA VAL A 73 -3.14 -0.16 -9.57
C VAL A 73 -2.44 -1.19 -8.71
N LEU A 74 -2.75 -1.19 -7.43
CA LEU A 74 -2.25 -2.16 -6.46
C LEU A 74 -3.42 -2.73 -5.68
N VAL A 75 -3.43 -4.05 -5.54
CA VAL A 75 -4.34 -4.76 -4.66
C VAL A 75 -3.51 -5.57 -3.68
N ASP A 76 -3.69 -5.29 -2.39
CA ASP A 76 -2.93 -5.95 -1.32
C ASP A 76 -3.39 -7.41 -1.14
N ASP A 77 -4.71 -7.64 -1.14
CA ASP A 77 -5.32 -8.98 -1.10
C ASP A 77 -6.64 -9.00 -1.87
N ALA A 78 -6.61 -9.63 -3.05
CA ALA A 78 -7.78 -9.73 -3.94
C ALA A 78 -8.84 -10.74 -3.44
N SER A 79 -8.57 -11.51 -2.38
CA SER A 79 -9.51 -12.48 -1.81
C SER A 79 -10.38 -11.93 -0.68
N THR A 80 -10.15 -10.68 -0.29
CA THR A 80 -10.92 -9.99 0.75
C THR A 80 -12.25 -9.45 0.22
N ASP A 81 -13.24 -9.28 1.09
CA ASP A 81 -14.50 -8.63 0.75
C ASP A 81 -14.79 -7.50 1.76
N PRO A 82 -14.80 -6.22 1.35
CA PRO A 82 -14.51 -5.73 0.00
C PRO A 82 -13.02 -5.85 -0.37
N VAL A 83 -12.73 -6.00 -1.67
CA VAL A 83 -11.38 -5.89 -2.21
C VAL A 83 -10.94 -4.43 -2.14
N LEU A 84 -9.86 -4.18 -1.41
CA LEU A 84 -9.24 -2.85 -1.31
C LEU A 84 -8.26 -2.65 -2.46
N VAL A 85 -8.51 -1.62 -3.26
CA VAL A 85 -7.72 -1.29 -4.45
C VAL A 85 -7.14 0.10 -4.30
N LYS A 86 -5.81 0.21 -4.37
CA LYS A 86 -5.11 1.49 -4.41
C LYS A 86 -4.83 1.86 -5.85
N VAL A 87 -5.19 3.08 -6.22
CA VAL A 87 -4.99 3.62 -7.56
C VAL A 87 -4.11 4.84 -7.47
N GLY A 88 -3.05 4.87 -8.27
CA GLY A 88 -2.18 6.02 -8.47
C GLY A 88 -2.38 6.61 -9.85
N ILE A 89 -2.52 7.93 -9.91
CA ILE A 89 -2.63 8.67 -11.17
C ILE A 89 -1.57 9.77 -11.19
N LYS A 90 -0.72 9.74 -12.22
CA LYS A 90 0.36 10.71 -12.39
C LYS A 90 -0.18 12.13 -12.49
N GLY A 91 0.33 13.01 -11.63
CA GLY A 91 -0.04 14.42 -11.60
C GLY A 91 -1.36 14.73 -10.91
N ILE A 92 -2.09 13.73 -10.41
CA ILE A 92 -3.33 13.92 -9.63
C ILE A 92 -3.12 13.47 -8.19
N GLY A 93 -2.69 12.23 -7.96
CA GLY A 93 -2.50 11.67 -6.62
C GLY A 93 -2.80 10.19 -6.54
N THR A 94 -2.89 9.68 -5.31
CA THR A 94 -3.28 8.31 -4.98
C THR A 94 -4.59 8.29 -4.20
N PHE A 95 -5.40 7.26 -4.39
CA PHE A 95 -6.64 7.05 -3.66
C PHE A 95 -6.96 5.56 -3.51
N GLU A 96 -7.90 5.25 -2.63
CA GLU A 96 -8.32 3.88 -2.33
C GLU A 96 -9.78 3.66 -2.71
N LEU A 97 -10.09 2.49 -3.25
CA LEU A 97 -11.43 2.03 -3.59
C LEU A 97 -11.72 0.73 -2.82
N ALA A 98 -12.92 0.63 -2.28
CA ALA A 98 -13.46 -0.62 -1.74
C ALA A 98 -14.46 -1.18 -2.75
N ILE A 99 -14.13 -2.31 -3.38
CA ILE A 99 -14.96 -2.95 -4.39
C ILE A 99 -15.45 -4.28 -3.82
N PRO A 100 -16.77 -4.51 -3.69
CA PRO A 100 -17.28 -5.82 -3.28
C PRO A 100 -16.65 -6.92 -4.13
N HIS A 101 -16.23 -8.02 -3.51
CA HIS A 101 -15.48 -9.07 -4.19
C HIS A 101 -16.23 -9.63 -5.42
N ALA A 102 -17.57 -9.70 -5.34
CA ALA A 102 -18.44 -10.12 -6.45
C ALA A 102 -18.39 -9.21 -7.69
N HIS A 103 -17.84 -8.00 -7.56
CA HIS A 103 -17.73 -6.99 -8.62
C HIS A 103 -16.27 -6.62 -8.93
N TYR A 104 -15.31 -7.24 -8.27
CA TYR A 104 -13.91 -6.94 -8.50
C TYR A 104 -13.38 -7.69 -9.75
N ASP A 105 -13.00 -6.92 -10.76
CA ASP A 105 -12.21 -7.36 -11.89
C ASP A 105 -11.08 -6.35 -12.12
N GLY A 106 -9.85 -6.77 -11.83
CA GLY A 106 -8.68 -5.91 -11.92
C GLY A 106 -8.37 -5.45 -13.36
N LEU A 107 -8.70 -6.26 -14.37
CA LEU A 107 -8.51 -5.89 -15.77
C LEU A 107 -9.56 -4.87 -16.20
N ALA A 108 -10.84 -5.12 -15.86
CA ALA A 108 -11.91 -4.17 -16.17
C ALA A 108 -11.68 -2.81 -15.49
N LEU A 109 -11.13 -2.79 -14.27
CA LEU A 109 -10.78 -1.54 -13.59
C LEU A 109 -9.70 -0.76 -14.35
N LEU A 110 -8.66 -1.44 -14.85
CA LEU A 110 -7.62 -0.80 -15.66
C LEU A 110 -8.21 -0.22 -16.95
N GLU A 111 -9.07 -0.97 -17.64
CA GLU A 111 -9.75 -0.51 -18.86
C GLU A 111 -10.60 0.74 -18.60
N VAL A 112 -11.34 0.78 -17.49
CA VAL A 112 -12.14 1.96 -17.11
C VAL A 112 -11.25 3.16 -16.83
N ILE A 113 -10.14 2.99 -16.09
CA ILE A 113 -9.20 4.08 -15.81
C ILE A 113 -8.63 4.63 -17.12
N GLU A 114 -8.26 3.76 -18.06
CA GLU A 114 -7.77 4.16 -19.38
C GLU A 114 -8.84 4.90 -20.18
N GLN A 115 -10.06 4.37 -20.26
CA GLN A 115 -11.17 4.96 -21.03
C GLN A 115 -11.58 6.36 -20.53
N PHE A 116 -11.58 6.56 -19.21
CA PHE A 116 -11.98 7.83 -18.60
C PHE A 116 -10.82 8.77 -18.32
N SER A 117 -9.60 8.36 -18.69
CA SER A 117 -8.48 9.28 -18.65
C SER A 117 -8.59 10.38 -19.71
N THR A 118 -8.05 11.55 -19.38
CA THR A 118 -8.15 12.77 -20.19
C THR A 118 -7.66 12.59 -21.62
N ASP A 119 -6.67 11.72 -21.86
CA ASP A 119 -6.13 11.44 -23.19
C ASP A 119 -7.14 10.73 -24.09
N ALA A 120 -7.83 9.70 -23.58
CA ALA A 120 -8.86 8.99 -24.33
C ALA A 120 -10.07 9.90 -24.65
N GLN A 121 -10.39 10.85 -23.77
CA GLN A 121 -11.45 11.83 -24.00
C GLN A 121 -11.06 12.91 -25.00
N LEU A 122 -9.78 13.29 -25.08
CA LEU A 122 -9.26 14.23 -26.08
C LEU A 122 -9.21 13.58 -27.48
N GLU A 123 -8.76 12.32 -27.59
CA GLU A 123 -8.77 11.58 -28.86
C GLU A 123 -10.18 11.38 -29.41
N ARG A 124 -11.15 11.04 -28.54
CA ARG A 124 -12.57 10.93 -28.94
C ARG A 124 -13.23 12.24 -29.36
N LYS A 125 -12.70 13.39 -28.92
CA LYS A 125 -13.19 14.72 -29.35
C LYS A 125 -12.53 15.21 -30.64
N ALA A 126 -11.40 14.62 -31.03
CA ALA A 126 -10.64 14.97 -32.22
C ALA A 126 -10.98 14.08 -33.44
N ALA A 127 -11.76 13.01 -33.26
CA ALA A 127 -12.28 12.12 -34.30
C ALA A 127 -13.74 12.43 -34.64
#